data_AF-A0A015NJZ3-F1
#
_entry.id   AF-A0A015NJZ3-F1
#
_cell.length_a   1.000
_cell.length_b   1.000
_cell.length_c   1.000
_cell.angle_alpha   90.00
_cell.angle_beta   90.00
_cell.angle_gamma   90.00
#
_symmetry.space_group_name_H-M   'P 1'
#
loop_
_entity.id
_entity.type
_entity.pdbx_description
1 polymer ?
#
loop_
_entity_poly.entity_id
_entity_poly.type
_entity_poly.pdbx_seq_one_letter_code
_entity_poly.pdbx_strand_id
1 'polypeptide(L)'
;MSQTKINIKNESSVPILKRDGFGTKGRVVTVKANSFEVTKISKYDEFLKYTLEIKPIDAEKNIEADIKRERSDYGKSIRRRILKELSLKKGEWFQNVVIAYDGGTTLFTTDRLGFDKETETKPVVIEIIILKDLHNINGKSTQYSVQIPGVEDKQAGL
;
A
#
# COMPACT_ATOMS: atom_id res chain seq x y z
N MET A 1 2.62 -27.24 -40.12
CA MET A 1 2.45 -26.17 -39.12
C MET A 1 3.66 -26.17 -38.22
N SER A 2 4.55 -25.17 -38.34
CA SER A 2 5.77 -25.07 -37.54
C SER A 2 5.47 -24.27 -36.28
N GLN A 3 5.63 -24.88 -35.11
CA GLN A 3 5.51 -24.18 -33.84
C GLN A 3 6.78 -23.34 -33.63
N THR A 4 6.62 -22.02 -33.68
CA THR A 4 7.66 -21.07 -33.30
C THR A 4 8.01 -21.27 -31.82
N LYS A 5 9.15 -21.89 -31.53
CA LYS A 5 9.74 -21.90 -30.19
C LYS A 5 10.16 -20.46 -29.84
N ILE A 6 9.39 -19.81 -28.97
CA ILE A 6 9.78 -18.54 -28.36
C ILE A 6 10.91 -18.86 -27.38
N ASN A 7 12.14 -18.57 -27.79
CA ASN A 7 13.31 -18.71 -26.95
C ASN A 7 13.31 -17.50 -25.99
N ILE A 8 12.78 -17.68 -24.79
CA ILE A 8 12.82 -16.67 -23.72
C ILE A 8 14.29 -16.50 -23.36
N LYS A 9 14.93 -15.47 -23.92
CA LYS A 9 16.24 -15.02 -23.44
C LYS A 9 16.05 -14.65 -21.98
N ASN A 10 16.67 -15.41 -21.07
CA ASN A 10 16.89 -14.99 -19.70
C ASN A 10 17.55 -13.60 -19.75
N GLU A 11 16.80 -12.56 -19.42
CA GLU A 11 17.37 -11.26 -19.14
C GLU A 11 18.36 -11.44 -18.00
N SER A 12 19.66 -11.40 -18.30
CA SER A 12 20.68 -11.43 -17.25
C SER A 12 20.49 -10.15 -16.44
N SER A 13 19.93 -10.27 -15.23
CA SER A 13 19.84 -9.18 -14.28
C SER A 13 21.24 -8.59 -14.11
N VAL A 14 21.44 -7.32 -14.47
CA VAL A 14 22.72 -6.63 -14.27
C VAL A 14 23.03 -6.72 -12.77
N PRO A 15 24.16 -7.33 -12.36
CA PRO A 15 24.47 -7.47 -10.94
C PRO A 15 24.68 -6.09 -10.32
N ILE A 16 24.09 -5.85 -9.15
CA ILE A 16 24.34 -4.65 -8.36
C ILE A 16 25.80 -4.72 -7.91
N LEU A 17 26.66 -3.93 -8.55
CA LEU A 17 28.07 -3.84 -8.19
C LEU A 17 28.20 -3.24 -6.78
N LYS A 18 28.96 -3.92 -5.93
CA LYS A 18 29.35 -3.36 -4.63
C LYS A 18 30.37 -2.25 -4.87
N ARG A 19 30.40 -1.27 -3.97
CA ARG A 19 31.37 -0.19 -4.07
C ARG A 19 32.75 -0.68 -3.60
N ASP A 20 33.73 -0.64 -4.49
CA ASP A 20 35.10 -1.13 -4.24
C ASP A 20 35.98 -0.19 -3.39
N GLY A 21 35.50 1.01 -3.05
CA GLY A 21 36.22 1.95 -2.21
C GLY A 21 35.68 3.38 -2.25
N PHE A 22 36.43 4.31 -1.67
CA PHE A 22 36.14 5.75 -1.68
C PHE A 22 37.23 6.50 -2.45
N GLY A 23 36.85 7.53 -3.21
CA GLY A 23 37.81 8.37 -3.92
C GLY A 23 38.68 9.20 -2.95
N THR A 24 39.97 9.30 -3.25
CA THR A 24 40.96 9.98 -2.38
C THR A 24 41.59 11.22 -3.02
N LYS A 25 41.34 11.48 -4.30
CA LYS A 25 41.88 12.62 -5.04
C LYS A 25 40.96 13.84 -4.92
N GLY A 26 41.54 15.01 -4.65
CA GLY A 26 40.83 16.29 -4.60
C GLY A 26 41.00 17.01 -3.27
N ARG A 27 40.60 18.28 -3.23
CA ARG A 27 40.60 19.09 -2.00
C ARG A 27 39.34 18.78 -1.17
N VAL A 28 39.51 18.55 0.13
CA VAL A 28 38.39 18.34 1.06
C VAL A 28 37.61 19.63 1.25
N VAL A 29 36.28 19.54 1.16
CA VAL A 29 35.34 20.63 1.43
C VAL A 29 34.24 20.11 2.36
N THR A 30 33.89 20.90 3.37
CA THR A 30 32.76 20.58 4.27
C THR A 30 31.46 21.07 3.64
N VAL A 31 30.47 20.19 3.55
CA VAL A 31 29.15 20.49 2.98
C VAL A 31 28.05 20.13 3.97
N LYS A 32 26.93 20.84 3.89
CA LYS A 32 25.68 20.45 4.56
C LYS A 32 24.78 19.78 3.53
N ALA A 33 24.19 18.66 3.90
CA ALA A 33 23.19 17.97 3.10
C ALA A 33 21.81 18.13 3.73
N ASN A 34 20.76 18.11 2.91
CA ASN A 34 19.38 17.97 3.37
C ASN A 34 19.07 16.50 3.67
N SER A 35 19.91 15.89 4.51
CA SER A 35 19.79 14.51 4.98
C SER A 35 19.84 14.53 6.49
N PHE A 36 18.83 13.95 7.12
CA PHE A 36 18.70 13.88 8.57
C PHE A 36 18.83 12.41 8.97
N GLU A 37 19.79 12.12 9.84
CA GLU A 37 20.00 10.78 10.34
C GLU A 37 18.82 10.35 11.24
N VAL A 38 18.27 9.17 10.95
CA VAL A 38 17.24 8.54 11.77
C VAL A 38 17.93 7.50 12.65
N THR A 39 18.09 7.81 13.93
CA THR A 39 18.83 6.96 14.89
C THR A 39 17.99 5.84 15.49
N LYS A 40 16.66 5.98 15.48
CA LYS A 40 15.70 4.96 15.89
C LYS A 40 14.55 4.93 14.91
N ILE A 41 14.42 3.83 14.18
CA ILE A 41 13.42 3.65 13.13
C ILE A 41 12.06 3.28 13.75
N SER A 42 12.05 2.45 14.79
CA SER A 42 10.81 2.07 15.47
C SER A 42 11.02 1.73 16.96
N LYS A 43 9.94 1.79 17.75
CA LYS A 43 9.86 1.15 19.08
C LYS A 43 9.21 -0.24 19.04
N TYR A 44 8.69 -0.62 17.88
CA TYR A 44 8.01 -1.89 17.62
C TYR A 44 8.96 -2.82 16.88
N ASP A 45 9.00 -4.07 17.30
CA ASP A 45 9.91 -5.10 16.76
C ASP A 45 9.47 -5.61 15.39
N GLU A 46 8.17 -5.52 15.08
CA GLU A 46 7.59 -6.00 13.82
C GLU A 46 6.46 -5.08 13.35
N PHE A 47 6.25 -5.07 12.04
CA PHE A 47 5.08 -4.52 11.39
C PHE A 47 4.40 -5.61 10.56
N LEU A 48 3.08 -5.61 10.57
CA LEU A 48 2.28 -6.53 9.76
C LEU A 48 1.82 -5.82 8.49
N LYS A 49 1.97 -6.51 7.36
CA LYS A 49 1.55 -6.03 6.05
C LYS A 49 0.22 -6.66 5.65
N TYR A 50 -0.72 -5.82 5.27
CA TYR A 50 -2.01 -6.18 4.68
C TYR A 50 -2.11 -5.61 3.26
N THR A 51 -2.74 -6.38 2.38
CA THR A 51 -3.18 -5.88 1.08
C THR A 51 -4.59 -5.33 1.19
N LEU A 52 -4.82 -4.17 0.60
CA LEU A 52 -6.07 -3.45 0.61
C LEU A 52 -6.55 -3.28 -0.84
N GLU A 53 -7.67 -3.87 -1.20
CA GLU A 53 -8.31 -3.64 -2.50
C GLU A 53 -9.51 -2.72 -2.31
N ILE A 54 -9.51 -1.58 -3.00
CA ILE A 54 -10.61 -0.61 -2.96
C ILE A 54 -11.11 -0.37 -4.39
N LYS A 55 -12.36 -0.73 -4.65
CA LYS A 55 -12.99 -0.62 -5.97
C LYS A 55 -14.32 0.14 -5.88
N PRO A 56 -14.59 1.14 -6.74
CA PRO A 56 -15.91 1.74 -6.82
C PRO A 56 -16.93 0.70 -7.31
N ILE A 57 -18.14 0.70 -6.73
CA ILE A 57 -19.19 -0.27 -7.05
C ILE A 57 -19.97 0.14 -8.32
N ASP A 58 -20.23 1.44 -8.47
CA ASP A 58 -21.09 1.98 -9.54
C ASP A 58 -20.31 2.72 -10.64
N ALA A 59 -18.98 2.58 -10.70
CA ALA A 59 -18.21 3.17 -11.78
C ALA A 59 -18.45 2.33 -13.05
N GLU A 60 -19.31 2.84 -13.94
CA GLU A 60 -19.36 2.33 -15.31
C GLU A 60 -17.94 2.27 -15.87
N LYS A 61 -17.59 1.07 -16.36
CA LYS A 61 -16.24 0.59 -16.70
C LYS A 61 -15.47 1.54 -17.62
N ASN A 62 -14.91 2.62 -17.09
CA ASN A 62 -13.95 3.44 -17.81
C ASN A 62 -12.54 3.15 -17.28
N ILE A 63 -12.07 1.97 -17.67
CA ILE A 63 -10.84 1.32 -17.18
C ILE A 63 -9.63 2.26 -17.27
N GLU A 64 -9.52 3.09 -18.30
CA GLU A 64 -8.43 4.07 -18.44
C GLU A 64 -8.50 5.23 -17.44
N ALA A 65 -9.70 5.75 -17.17
CA ALA A 65 -9.90 6.82 -16.20
C ALA A 65 -9.62 6.32 -14.78
N ASP A 66 -9.98 5.07 -14.50
CA ASP A 66 -9.71 4.41 -13.22
C ASP A 66 -8.22 4.13 -13.04
N ILE A 67 -7.51 3.61 -14.05
CA ILE A 67 -6.04 3.42 -14.00
C ILE A 67 -5.30 4.75 -13.79
N LYS A 68 -5.73 5.83 -14.45
CA LYS A 68 -5.15 7.18 -14.26
C LYS A 68 -5.43 7.72 -12.86
N ARG A 69 -6.64 7.50 -12.33
CA ARG A 69 -6.99 7.86 -10.95
C ARG A 69 -6.21 7.03 -9.93
N GLU A 70 -5.98 5.75 -10.18
CA GLU A 70 -5.24 4.89 -9.26
C GLU A 70 -3.80 5.36 -9.03
N ARG A 71 -3.16 5.88 -10.08
CA ARG A 71 -1.79 6.39 -10.00
C ARG A 71 -1.70 7.84 -9.54
N SER A 72 -2.82 8.56 -9.45
CA SER A 72 -2.84 9.97 -9.08
C SER A 72 -2.94 10.20 -7.58
N ASP A 73 -2.44 11.33 -7.12
CA ASP A 73 -2.60 11.75 -5.72
C ASP A 73 -4.07 11.95 -5.34
N TYR A 74 -4.92 12.30 -6.31
CA TYR A 74 -6.36 12.39 -6.12
C TYR A 74 -6.99 11.04 -5.75
N GLY A 75 -6.68 9.97 -6.50
CA GLY A 75 -7.20 8.64 -6.18
C GLY A 75 -6.62 8.09 -4.87
N LYS A 76 -5.33 8.35 -4.59
CA LYS A 76 -4.72 8.01 -3.30
C LYS A 76 -5.42 8.72 -2.13
N SER A 77 -5.74 10.01 -2.29
CA SER A 77 -6.47 10.80 -1.29
C SER A 77 -7.86 10.21 -1.00
N ILE A 78 -8.62 9.84 -2.05
CA ILE A 78 -9.91 9.18 -1.90
C ILE A 78 -9.77 7.86 -1.14
N ARG A 79 -8.80 7.01 -1.50
CA ARG A 79 -8.59 5.73 -0.81
C ARG A 79 -8.20 5.89 0.66
N ARG A 80 -7.35 6.87 0.98
CA ARG A 80 -7.03 7.19 2.39
C ARG A 80 -8.28 7.63 3.16
N ARG A 81 -9.17 8.38 2.51
CA ARG A 81 -10.45 8.76 3.09
C ARG A 81 -11.38 7.56 3.31
N ILE A 82 -11.45 6.64 2.34
CA ILE A 82 -12.22 5.39 2.47
C ILE A 82 -11.72 4.57 3.65
N LEU A 83 -10.40 4.41 3.79
CA LEU A 83 -9.82 3.71 4.95
C LEU A 83 -10.17 4.43 6.27
N LYS A 84 -10.12 5.77 6.30
CA LYS A 84 -10.54 6.54 7.48
C LYS A 84 -12.00 6.28 7.85
N GLU A 85 -12.92 6.30 6.89
CA GLU A 85 -14.33 5.99 7.13
C GLU A 85 -14.53 4.54 7.59
N LEU A 86 -13.79 3.59 7.01
CA LEU A 86 -13.78 2.20 7.47
C LEU A 86 -13.33 2.10 8.94
N SER A 87 -12.25 2.78 9.32
CA SER A 87 -11.76 2.81 10.70
C SER A 87 -12.75 3.45 11.68
N LEU A 88 -13.59 4.38 11.23
CA LEU A 88 -14.68 4.93 12.04
C LEU A 88 -15.84 3.94 12.17
N LYS A 89 -16.18 3.23 11.09
CA LYS A 89 -17.27 2.24 11.05
C LYS A 89 -16.94 0.97 11.84
N LYS A 90 -15.66 0.56 11.85
CA LYS A 90 -15.12 -0.67 12.44
C LYS A 90 -14.01 -0.36 13.43
N GLY A 91 -14.29 0.54 14.38
CA GLY A 91 -13.29 1.05 15.32
C GLY A 91 -12.59 -0.05 16.12
N GLU A 92 -13.30 -1.13 16.43
CA GLU A 92 -12.79 -2.31 17.11
C GLU A 92 -11.66 -3.02 16.34
N TRP A 93 -11.64 -2.96 15.01
CA TRP A 93 -10.56 -3.57 14.22
C TRP A 93 -9.24 -2.86 14.35
N PHE A 94 -9.26 -1.55 14.62
CA PHE A 94 -8.09 -0.68 14.64
C PHE A 94 -7.70 -0.25 16.07
N GLN A 95 -8.34 -0.82 17.09
CA GLN A 95 -8.10 -0.44 18.48
C GLN A 95 -6.68 -0.81 18.91
N ASN A 96 -5.95 0.17 19.47
CA ASN A 96 -4.56 0.03 19.92
C ASN A 96 -3.56 -0.36 18.81
N VAL A 97 -3.93 -0.18 17.54
CA VAL A 97 -3.06 -0.43 16.39
C VAL A 97 -2.66 0.91 15.77
N VAL A 98 -1.35 1.12 15.57
CA VAL A 98 -0.87 2.23 14.73
C VAL A 98 -0.83 1.74 13.29
N ILE A 99 -1.40 2.51 12.38
CA ILE A 99 -1.49 2.16 10.96
C ILE A 99 -0.73 3.17 10.09
N ALA A 100 -0.16 2.67 9.00
CA ALA A 100 0.41 3.47 7.93
C ALA A 100 -0.07 2.93 6.58
N TYR A 101 -0.73 3.77 5.80
CA TYR A 101 -1.32 3.39 4.51
C TYR A 101 -0.72 4.23 3.38
N ASP A 102 -0.20 3.56 2.35
CA ASP A 102 0.43 4.22 1.20
C ASP A 102 -0.58 4.96 0.30
N GLY A 103 -1.88 4.70 0.47
CA GLY A 103 -2.93 5.21 -0.41
C GLY A 103 -3.10 4.40 -1.70
N GLY A 104 -2.39 3.29 -1.84
CA GLY A 104 -2.47 2.30 -2.92
C GLY A 104 -3.09 1.02 -2.39
N THR A 105 -2.29 -0.04 -2.31
CA THR A 105 -2.75 -1.36 -1.85
C THR A 105 -2.10 -1.80 -0.55
N THR A 106 -1.16 -1.05 0.02
CA THR A 106 -0.36 -1.56 1.13
C THR A 106 -0.68 -0.84 2.43
N LEU A 107 -1.20 -1.60 3.40
CA LEU A 107 -1.44 -1.15 4.77
C LEU A 107 -0.44 -1.84 5.71
N PHE A 108 0.35 -1.04 6.42
CA PHE A 108 1.20 -1.51 7.51
C PHE A 108 0.54 -1.23 8.85
N THR A 109 0.71 -2.15 9.79
CA THR A 109 0.13 -2.06 11.14
C THR A 109 1.14 -2.55 12.18
N THR A 110 1.03 -2.07 13.41
CA THR A 110 1.91 -2.51 14.52
C THR A 110 1.45 -3.79 15.21
N ASP A 111 0.21 -4.22 14.98
CA ASP A 111 -0.38 -5.43 15.54
C ASP A 111 -1.53 -5.87 14.63
N ARG A 112 -2.04 -7.11 14.81
CA ARG A 112 -3.14 -7.66 14.04
C ARG A 112 -4.39 -6.79 14.16
N LEU A 113 -5.08 -6.61 13.04
CA LEU A 113 -6.41 -6.01 13.04
C LEU A 113 -7.42 -6.93 13.72
N GLY A 114 -8.47 -6.37 14.34
CA GLY A 114 -9.42 -7.13 15.16
C GLY A 114 -10.04 -8.33 14.46
N PHE A 115 -10.42 -8.22 13.19
CA PHE A 115 -10.96 -9.34 12.42
C PHE A 115 -9.96 -10.51 12.20
N ASP A 116 -8.66 -10.22 12.25
CA ASP A 116 -7.57 -11.20 12.08
C ASP A 116 -7.18 -11.85 13.43
N LYS A 117 -7.78 -11.38 14.54
CA LYS A 117 -7.66 -11.97 15.87
C LYS A 117 -8.74 -13.04 16.13
N GLU A 118 -9.84 -13.02 15.37
CA GLU A 118 -11.05 -13.81 15.66
C GLU A 118 -11.07 -15.20 15.01
N THR A 119 -10.24 -15.50 14.01
CA THR A 119 -10.29 -16.78 13.26
C THR A 119 -8.91 -17.35 12.90
N GLU A 120 -8.74 -18.68 13.01
CA GLU A 120 -7.51 -19.39 12.60
C GLU A 120 -7.33 -19.49 11.07
N THR A 121 -8.41 -19.35 10.31
CA THR A 121 -8.38 -19.26 8.84
C THR A 121 -8.17 -17.82 8.39
N LYS A 122 -7.25 -17.57 7.44
CA LYS A 122 -7.01 -16.22 6.86
C LYS A 122 -8.34 -15.59 6.39
N PRO A 123 -8.95 -14.66 7.14
CA PRO A 123 -10.25 -14.12 6.77
C PRO A 123 -10.08 -13.19 5.58
N VAL A 124 -11.01 -13.25 4.62
CA VAL A 124 -11.14 -12.20 3.60
C VAL A 124 -12.36 -11.38 3.98
N VAL A 125 -12.12 -10.14 4.38
CA VAL A 125 -13.19 -9.23 4.79
C VAL A 125 -13.57 -8.35 3.62
N ILE A 126 -14.88 -8.16 3.41
CA ILE A 126 -15.43 -7.28 2.38
C ILE A 126 -16.40 -6.31 3.04
N GLU A 127 -16.13 -5.02 2.91
CA GLU A 127 -16.94 -3.95 3.49
C GLU A 127 -17.31 -2.90 2.45
N ILE A 128 -18.51 -2.32 2.61
CA ILE A 128 -18.98 -1.23 1.75
C ILE A 128 -18.87 0.09 2.51
N ILE A 129 -18.20 1.06 1.88
CA ILE A 129 -18.02 2.43 2.36
C ILE A 129 -18.67 3.40 1.38
N ILE A 130 -19.42 4.36 1.91
CA ILE A 130 -20.13 5.37 1.13
C ILE A 130 -19.51 6.73 1.43
N LEU A 131 -19.00 7.41 0.42
CA LEU A 131 -18.54 8.79 0.54
C LEU A 131 -19.68 9.73 0.12
N LYS A 132 -20.36 10.33 1.11
CA LYS A 132 -21.61 11.09 0.89
C LYS A 132 -21.45 12.29 -0.05
N ASP A 133 -20.29 12.95 0.00
CA ASP A 133 -19.93 14.17 -0.72
C ASP A 133 -19.21 13.92 -2.06
N LEU A 134 -18.87 12.66 -2.35
CA LEU A 134 -18.37 12.27 -3.67
C LEU A 134 -19.54 11.70 -4.45
N HIS A 135 -19.93 12.35 -5.55
CA HIS A 135 -21.02 11.87 -6.39
C HIS A 135 -20.51 11.11 -7.61
N ASN A 136 -21.23 10.05 -7.98
CA ASN A 136 -21.04 9.34 -9.23
C ASN A 136 -21.66 10.11 -10.39
N ILE A 137 -21.51 9.59 -11.62
CA ILE A 137 -22.05 10.19 -12.84
C ILE A 137 -23.58 10.39 -12.81
N ASN A 138 -24.29 9.65 -11.95
CA ASN A 138 -25.73 9.70 -11.77
C ASN A 138 -26.14 10.64 -10.61
N GLY A 139 -25.21 11.41 -10.04
CA GLY A 139 -25.46 12.33 -8.93
C GLY A 139 -25.66 11.66 -7.57
N LYS A 140 -25.55 10.32 -7.49
CA LYS A 140 -25.66 9.57 -6.23
C LYS A 140 -24.31 9.50 -5.53
N SER A 141 -24.29 9.40 -4.20
CA SER A 141 -23.04 9.21 -3.46
C SER A 141 -22.32 7.93 -3.92
N THR A 142 -21.01 8.04 -4.15
CA THR A 142 -20.19 6.95 -4.65
C THR A 142 -19.95 5.92 -3.54
N GLN A 143 -20.15 4.65 -3.89
CA GLN A 143 -19.90 3.52 -3.02
C GLN A 143 -18.62 2.79 -3.42
N TYR A 144 -17.90 2.31 -2.42
CA TYR A 144 -16.66 1.57 -2.59
C TYR A 144 -16.74 0.24 -1.85
N SER A 145 -16.34 -0.83 -2.52
CA SER A 145 -16.03 -2.10 -1.91
C SER A 145 -14.58 -2.08 -1.44
N VAL A 146 -14.37 -2.38 -0.16
CA VAL A 146 -13.07 -2.52 0.48
C VAL A 146 -12.89 -3.99 0.82
N GLN A 147 -11.86 -4.61 0.26
CA GLN A 147 -11.50 -5.98 0.56
C GLN A 147 -10.12 -6.04 1.21
N ILE A 148 -10.05 -6.75 2.34
CA ILE A 148 -8.82 -6.94 3.12
C ILE A 148 -8.65 -8.44 3.36
N PRO A 149 -7.72 -9.10 2.64
CA PRO A 149 -7.27 -10.43 3.02
C PRO A 149 -6.54 -10.38 4.37
N GLY A 150 -6.57 -11.49 5.11
CA GLY A 150 -5.77 -11.66 6.33
C GLY A 150 -4.28 -11.44 6.08
N VAL A 151 -3.52 -11.23 7.15
CA VAL A 151 -2.13 -10.77 7.08
C VAL A 151 -1.29 -11.56 6.06
N GLU A 152 -0.57 -10.83 5.20
CA GLU A 152 0.30 -11.43 4.19
C GLU A 152 1.60 -11.88 4.82
N ASP A 153 2.33 -10.91 5.40
CA ASP A 153 3.70 -11.07 5.86
C ASP A 153 3.98 -10.25 7.11
N LYS A 154 4.92 -10.76 7.92
CA LYS A 154 5.58 -10.03 9.00
C LYS A 154 6.83 -9.37 8.45
N GLN A 155 6.96 -8.06 8.64
CA GLN A 155 8.21 -7.35 8.38
C GLN A 155 8.87 -7.03 9.72
N ALA A 156 10.17 -7.31 9.83
CA ALA A 156 10.94 -6.86 10.98
C ALA A 156 10.90 -5.32 11.04
N GLY A 157 10.66 -4.78 12.23
CA GLY A 157 10.95 -3.39 12.53
C GLY A 157 12.46 -3.23 12.45
N LEU A 158 12.94 -2.58 11.39
CA LEU A 158 14.32 -2.09 11.33
C LEU A 158 14.55 -1.04 12.42
#